data_AF-A0A916BPX9-F1
#
_entry.id   AF-A0A916BPX9-F1
#
_cell.length_a   1.000
_cell.length_b   1.000
_cell.length_c   1.000
_cell.angle_alpha   90.00
_cell.angle_beta   90.00
_cell.angle_gamma   90.00
#
_symmetry.space_group_name_H-M   'P 1'
#
loop_
_entity.id
_entity.type
_entity.pdbx_description
1 polymer ?
#
loop_
_entity_poly.entity_id
_entity_poly.type
_entity_poly.pdbx_seq_one_letter_code
_entity_poly.pdbx_strand_id
1 'polypeptide(L)'
;MTTDTGQFLRFQIPVRARTLWLSPLWAVLCGLISSGAFVWTGRDVLIAALAVIIADGAWATQWWGLVEPDWRRLFASWNDIAVERAGSSLALRGSPADRSQHGLARLRSWWQTGGRDQVGTPLLSALFALLLGVVLSAVIGWQAVALTSAAFALTQIALILRLHGRAINWLHGFVAVGLPWSLGHAAFGQLTLLTALSAAIFSFTYAALLDLTQDAAAPRRWLLPQIVMVVVLIGLQQPIAVVAVITLLAAQALLATVMPRLDFARKAQWWLMLTMLVAALGIR
;
A
#
# COMPACT_ATOMS: atom_id res chain seq x y z
N MET A 1 -1.54 -32.36 30.84
CA MET A 1 -2.70 -31.66 30.25
C MET A 1 -2.27 -30.25 29.91
N THR A 2 -1.88 -30.02 28.67
CA THR A 2 -1.53 -28.69 28.14
C THR A 2 -2.83 -28.04 27.68
N THR A 3 -3.26 -27.01 28.41
CA THR A 3 -4.38 -26.16 28.01
C THR A 3 -4.00 -25.42 26.74
N ASP A 4 -4.61 -25.82 25.61
CA ASP A 4 -4.67 -25.04 24.37
C ASP A 4 -5.44 -23.75 24.66
N THR A 5 -4.73 -22.72 25.12
CA THR A 5 -5.24 -21.35 25.14
C THR A 5 -5.48 -20.96 23.70
N GLY A 6 -6.77 -20.81 23.35
CA GLY A 6 -7.23 -20.48 22.00
C GLY A 6 -6.35 -19.42 21.36
N GLN A 7 -5.86 -19.73 20.16
CA GLN A 7 -5.18 -18.78 19.29
C GLN A 7 -6.15 -17.63 18.97
N PHE A 8 -6.16 -16.62 19.83
CA PHE A 8 -6.70 -15.31 19.51
C PHE A 8 -6.06 -14.88 18.20
N LEU A 9 -6.89 -14.43 17.25
CA LEU A 9 -6.49 -13.72 16.04
C LEU A 9 -5.52 -12.61 16.44
N ARG A 10 -4.24 -12.94 16.44
CA ARG A 10 -3.19 -12.00 16.79
C ARG A 10 -3.11 -11.11 15.56
N PHE A 11 -3.64 -9.89 15.67
CA PHE A 11 -3.30 -8.80 14.78
C PHE A 11 -1.79 -8.54 14.93
N GLN A 12 -0.98 -9.41 14.36
CA GLN A 12 0.40 -9.13 14.06
C GLN A 12 0.33 -8.13 12.93
N ILE A 13 0.23 -6.85 13.27
CA ILE A 13 0.72 -5.80 12.39
C ILE A 13 2.21 -6.11 12.31
N PRO A 14 2.73 -6.64 11.19
CA PRO A 14 4.12 -7.03 11.13
C PRO A 14 4.96 -5.76 11.28
N VAL A 15 5.44 -5.51 12.50
CA VAL A 15 6.35 -4.41 12.85
C VAL A 15 7.66 -4.51 12.04
N ARG A 16 7.95 -5.69 11.48
CA ARG A 16 9.25 -6.10 10.95
C ARG A 16 9.65 -5.57 9.58
N ALA A 17 8.83 -4.82 8.87
CA ALA A 17 9.26 -4.22 7.59
C ALA A 17 8.68 -2.82 7.33
N ARG A 18 8.32 -2.07 8.39
CA ARG A 18 8.24 -0.61 8.30
C ARG A 18 9.65 -0.01 8.31
N THR A 19 10.54 -0.46 7.40
CA THR A 19 11.81 0.23 7.12
C THR A 19 11.56 1.67 6.70
N LEU A 20 10.36 1.92 6.16
CA LEU A 20 9.84 3.23 5.83
C LEU A 20 8.57 3.56 6.66
N TRP A 21 8.70 4.55 7.55
CA TRP A 21 7.68 5.10 8.46
C TRP A 21 6.68 6.08 7.82
N LEU A 22 6.82 6.43 6.54
CA LEU A 22 5.81 7.26 5.86
C LEU A 22 4.48 6.52 5.85
N SER A 23 3.60 6.86 6.79
CA SER A 23 2.34 6.18 6.97
C SER A 23 1.32 6.71 5.96
N PRO A 24 0.47 5.85 5.37
CA PRO A 24 -0.73 6.25 4.65
C PRO A 24 -1.55 7.31 5.40
N LEU A 25 -1.54 7.27 6.74
CA LEU A 25 -2.11 8.31 7.62
C LEU A 25 -1.58 9.71 7.28
N TRP A 26 -0.26 9.90 7.13
CA TRP A 26 0.30 11.22 6.82
C TRP A 26 -0.15 11.73 5.45
N ALA A 27 -0.25 10.83 4.48
CA ALA A 27 -0.76 11.16 3.15
C ALA A 27 -2.25 11.56 3.21
N VAL A 28 -3.10 10.84 3.97
CA VAL A 28 -4.50 11.25 4.22
C VAL A 28 -4.57 12.65 4.83
N LEU A 29 -3.75 12.94 5.83
CA LEU A 29 -3.73 14.26 6.47
C LEU A 29 -3.33 15.37 5.48
N CYS A 30 -2.31 15.14 4.64
CA CYS A 30 -1.92 16.10 3.61
C CYS A 30 -3.05 16.32 2.58
N GLY A 31 -3.72 15.24 2.17
CA GLY A 31 -4.91 15.31 1.32
C GLY A 31 -6.02 16.15 1.93
N LEU A 32 -6.34 15.89 3.20
CA LEU A 32 -7.33 16.62 3.99
C LEU A 32 -6.97 18.11 4.08
N ILE A 33 -5.72 18.45 4.41
CA ILE A 33 -5.25 19.84 4.48
C ILE A 33 -5.39 20.53 3.12
N SER A 34 -5.00 19.85 2.04
CA SER A 34 -5.10 20.39 0.67
C SER A 34 -6.53 20.58 0.17
N SER A 35 -7.53 19.97 0.83
CA SER A 35 -8.94 20.19 0.49
C SER A 35 -9.45 21.56 0.92
N GLY A 36 -8.84 22.17 1.94
CA GLY A 36 -9.30 23.45 2.51
C GLY A 36 -10.68 23.42 3.18
N ALA A 37 -11.43 22.32 3.07
CA ALA A 37 -12.83 22.19 3.47
C ALA A 37 -13.02 21.55 4.85
N PHE A 38 -11.95 21.06 5.49
CA PHE A 38 -12.02 20.46 6.81
C PHE A 38 -12.36 21.50 7.89
N VAL A 39 -13.41 21.22 8.67
CA VAL A 39 -13.79 21.99 9.85
C VAL A 39 -13.64 21.09 11.07
N TRP A 40 -13.31 21.65 12.23
CA TRP A 40 -13.19 20.90 13.49
C TRP A 40 -14.57 20.53 14.09
N THR A 41 -15.41 19.87 13.29
CA THR A 41 -16.69 19.31 13.74
C THR A 41 -16.51 17.84 14.09
N GLY A 42 -17.33 17.32 15.02
CA GLY A 42 -17.28 15.89 15.39
C GLY A 42 -17.52 14.95 14.20
N ARG A 43 -18.34 15.37 13.24
CA ARG A 43 -18.59 14.63 11.99
C ARG A 43 -17.34 14.58 11.12
N ASP A 44 -16.66 15.70 10.92
CA ASP A 44 -15.48 15.77 10.06
C ASP A 44 -14.31 15.00 10.65
N VAL A 45 -14.13 15.08 11.98
CA VAL A 45 -13.15 14.26 12.69
C VAL A 45 -13.43 12.77 12.53
N LEU A 46 -14.70 12.35 12.61
CA LEU A 46 -15.10 10.96 12.36
C LEU A 46 -14.79 10.53 10.92
N ILE A 47 -15.15 11.34 9.92
CA ILE A 47 -14.86 11.06 8.50
C ILE A 47 -13.35 10.94 8.27
N ALA A 48 -12.55 11.86 8.84
CA ALA A 48 -11.09 11.82 8.74
C ALA A 48 -10.52 10.54 9.38
N ALA A 49 -11.03 10.15 10.56
CA ALA A 49 -10.62 8.92 11.23
C ALA A 49 -10.97 7.68 10.40
N LEU A 50 -12.16 7.63 9.79
CA LEU A 50 -12.54 6.54 8.87
C LEU A 50 -11.63 6.48 7.64
N ALA A 51 -11.30 7.63 7.04
CA ALA A 51 -10.36 7.69 5.90
C ALA A 51 -8.97 7.15 6.28
N VAL A 52 -8.47 7.49 7.47
CA VAL A 52 -7.20 6.95 7.99
C VAL A 52 -7.28 5.44 8.21
N ILE A 53 -8.38 4.92 8.78
CA ILE A 53 -8.58 3.48 9.00
C ILE A 53 -8.63 2.72 7.66
N ILE A 54 -9.27 3.29 6.63
CA ILE A 54 -9.28 2.69 5.29
C ILE A 54 -7.85 2.65 4.73
N ALA A 55 -7.11 3.76 4.77
CA ALA A 55 -5.79 3.85 4.17
C ALA A 55 -4.72 3.01 4.90
N ASP A 56 -4.54 3.22 6.21
CA ASP A 56 -3.49 2.53 7.00
C ASP A 56 -3.94 1.14 7.48
N GLY A 57 -5.24 0.91 7.62
CA GLY A 57 -5.81 -0.37 8.03
C GLY A 57 -6.13 -1.24 6.82
N ALA A 58 -7.18 -0.89 6.07
CA ALA A 58 -7.70 -1.76 5.02
C ALA A 58 -6.71 -1.93 3.85
N TRP A 59 -6.29 -0.84 3.21
CA TRP A 59 -5.45 -0.92 2.00
C TRP A 59 -4.06 -1.47 2.31
N ALA A 60 -3.44 -1.03 3.41
CA ALA A 60 -2.14 -1.59 3.82
C ALA A 60 -2.25 -3.09 4.10
N THR A 61 -3.26 -3.54 4.87
CA THR A 61 -3.44 -4.97 5.17
C THR A 61 -3.68 -5.79 3.92
N GLN A 62 -4.44 -5.27 2.94
CA GLN A 62 -4.60 -5.92 1.65
C GLN A 62 -3.29 -6.07 0.89
N TRP A 63 -2.50 -4.99 0.81
CA TRP A 63 -1.20 -5.02 0.15
C TRP A 63 -0.26 -6.05 0.81
N TRP A 64 -0.15 -6.02 2.14
CA TRP A 64 0.69 -6.96 2.89
C TRP A 64 0.20 -8.40 2.80
N GLY A 65 -1.11 -8.64 2.81
CA GLY A 65 -1.67 -9.98 2.75
C GLY A 65 -1.65 -10.60 1.37
N LEU A 66 -1.72 -9.79 0.31
CA LEU A 66 -1.83 -10.27 -1.07
C LEU A 66 -0.55 -10.08 -1.87
N VAL A 67 0.23 -9.03 -1.68
CA VAL A 67 1.39 -8.75 -2.54
C VAL A 67 2.69 -9.21 -1.90
N GLU A 68 2.81 -9.15 -0.58
CA GLU A 68 4.06 -9.48 0.11
C GLU A 68 4.43 -10.97 0.19
N PRO A 69 3.48 -11.90 0.37
CA PRO A 69 3.81 -13.32 0.40
C PRO A 69 4.51 -13.75 -0.89
N ASP A 70 5.49 -14.65 -0.76
CA ASP A 70 6.18 -15.22 -1.92
C ASP A 70 5.30 -16.29 -2.59
N TRP A 71 4.26 -15.81 -3.28
CA TRP A 71 3.31 -16.64 -3.99
C TRP A 71 3.98 -17.54 -5.03
N ARG A 72 5.11 -17.12 -5.61
CA ARG A 72 5.87 -17.95 -6.55
C ARG A 72 6.39 -19.20 -5.87
N ARG A 73 7.04 -19.05 -4.72
CA ARG A 73 7.54 -20.19 -3.93
C ARG A 73 6.40 -21.07 -3.44
N LEU A 74 5.29 -20.47 -3.03
CA LEU A 74 4.08 -21.19 -2.60
C LEU A 74 3.42 -21.99 -3.72
N PHE A 75 3.36 -21.44 -4.94
CA PHE A 75 2.87 -22.15 -6.12
C PHE A 75 3.89 -23.16 -6.66
N ALA A 76 5.19 -22.97 -6.42
CA ALA A 76 6.18 -23.99 -6.73
C ALA A 76 5.99 -25.24 -5.87
N SER A 77 5.78 -25.07 -4.55
CA SER A 77 5.55 -26.20 -3.63
C SER A 77 4.28 -26.98 -3.91
N TRP A 78 3.29 -26.38 -4.61
CA TRP A 78 2.10 -27.08 -5.08
C TRP A 78 2.42 -28.27 -5.98
N ASN A 79 3.39 -28.12 -6.88
CA ASN A 79 3.76 -29.14 -7.85
C ASN A 79 4.51 -30.31 -7.18
N ASP A 80 5.19 -30.04 -6.08
CA ASP A 80 5.99 -31.02 -5.33
C ASP A 80 5.12 -31.96 -4.48
N ILE A 81 3.83 -31.64 -4.28
CA ILE A 81 2.93 -32.48 -3.50
C ILE A 81 2.48 -33.67 -4.34
N ALA A 82 3.06 -34.82 -4.02
CA ALA A 82 2.57 -36.13 -4.41
C ALA A 82 1.24 -36.39 -3.70
N VAL A 83 0.15 -36.37 -4.44
CA VAL A 83 -1.14 -36.89 -3.98
C VAL A 83 -1.23 -38.31 -4.50
N GLU A 84 -1.16 -39.29 -3.60
CA GLU A 84 -1.50 -40.65 -3.95
C GLU A 84 -2.91 -40.66 -4.55
N ARG A 85 -3.07 -41.26 -5.73
CA ARG A 85 -4.37 -41.43 -6.37
C ARG A 85 -5.19 -42.46 -5.59
N ALA A 86 -5.65 -42.08 -4.40
CA ALA A 86 -6.68 -42.83 -3.71
C ALA A 86 -7.93 -42.75 -4.59
N GLY A 87 -8.27 -43.86 -5.23
CA GLY A 87 -9.37 -43.93 -6.18
C GLY A 87 -10.64 -43.42 -5.53
N SER A 88 -11.14 -42.27 -6.01
CA SER A 88 -12.46 -41.79 -5.64
C SER A 88 -13.48 -42.84 -6.08
N SER A 89 -14.24 -43.40 -5.13
CA SER A 89 -15.27 -44.39 -5.43
C SER A 89 -16.45 -43.81 -6.24
N LEU A 90 -16.51 -42.48 -6.37
CA LEU A 90 -17.66 -41.76 -6.93
C LEU A 90 -17.42 -41.20 -8.34
N ALA A 91 -16.18 -41.16 -8.82
CA ALA A 91 -15.86 -40.63 -10.15
C ALA A 91 -15.26 -41.71 -11.06
N LEU A 92 -15.81 -41.84 -12.27
CA LEU A 92 -15.23 -42.71 -13.29
C LEU A 92 -13.81 -42.21 -13.60
N ARG A 93 -12.83 -43.10 -13.55
CA ARG A 93 -11.41 -42.76 -13.76
C ARG A 93 -11.22 -42.05 -15.11
N GLY A 94 -10.58 -40.88 -15.09
CA GLY A 94 -10.33 -40.06 -16.28
C GLY A 94 -11.45 -39.08 -16.67
N SER A 95 -12.60 -39.12 -15.99
CA SER A 95 -13.69 -38.16 -16.20
C SER A 95 -13.31 -36.72 -15.77
N PRO A 96 -14.01 -35.68 -16.26
CA PRO A 96 -13.81 -34.31 -15.77
C PRO A 96 -14.03 -34.17 -14.26
N ALA A 97 -14.95 -34.96 -13.69
CA ALA A 97 -15.20 -35.03 -12.26
C ALA A 97 -14.01 -35.63 -11.49
N ASP A 98 -13.38 -36.65 -12.04
CA ASP A 98 -12.16 -37.24 -11.47
C ASP A 98 -11.01 -36.22 -11.43
N ARG A 99 -10.84 -35.43 -12.50
CA ARG A 99 -9.82 -34.36 -12.56
C ARG A 99 -10.08 -33.24 -11.55
N SER A 100 -11.33 -32.80 -11.41
CA SER A 100 -11.67 -31.74 -10.45
C SER A 100 -11.53 -32.21 -9.00
N GLN A 101 -11.93 -33.44 -8.69
CA GLN A 101 -11.74 -34.05 -7.37
C GLN A 101 -10.27 -34.20 -7.01
N HIS A 102 -9.43 -34.67 -7.93
CA HIS A 102 -7.98 -34.73 -7.71
C HIS A 102 -7.36 -33.34 -7.51
N GLY A 103 -7.81 -32.34 -8.27
CA GLY A 103 -7.40 -30.96 -8.10
C GLY A 103 -7.75 -30.41 -6.71
N LEU A 104 -8.97 -30.65 -6.23
CA LEU A 104 -9.42 -30.25 -4.90
C LEU A 104 -8.72 -31.03 -3.78
N ALA A 105 -8.45 -32.32 -3.96
CA ALA A 105 -7.70 -33.12 -3.00
C ALA A 105 -6.27 -32.59 -2.85
N ARG A 106 -5.61 -32.27 -3.97
CA ARG A 106 -4.30 -31.60 -3.98
C ARG A 106 -4.36 -30.21 -3.33
N LEU A 107 -5.43 -29.46 -3.59
CA LEU A 107 -5.67 -28.16 -2.93
C LEU A 107 -5.74 -28.28 -1.44
N ARG A 108 -6.54 -29.24 -0.98
CA ARG A 108 -6.73 -29.49 0.43
C ARG A 108 -5.44 -29.98 1.09
N SER A 109 -4.71 -30.90 0.47
CA SER A 109 -3.44 -31.40 1.02
C SER A 109 -2.40 -30.28 1.09
N TRP A 110 -2.23 -29.50 0.02
CA TRP A 110 -1.32 -28.34 0.01
C TRP A 110 -1.68 -27.31 1.07
N TRP A 111 -2.97 -27.01 1.20
CA TRP A 111 -3.45 -26.09 2.22
C TRP A 111 -3.15 -26.59 3.62
N GLN A 112 -3.33 -27.89 3.89
CA GLN A 112 -3.09 -28.48 5.20
C GLN A 112 -1.60 -28.62 5.55
N THR A 113 -0.72 -28.92 4.59
CA THR A 113 0.69 -29.22 4.87
C THR A 113 1.60 -28.00 4.91
N GLY A 114 1.25 -26.90 4.22
CA GLY A 114 2.11 -25.71 4.20
C GLY A 114 1.40 -24.40 3.89
N GLY A 115 0.28 -24.43 3.18
CA GLY A 115 -0.46 -23.22 2.81
C GLY A 115 -1.06 -22.50 4.02
N ARG A 116 -1.62 -23.22 5.00
CA ARG A 116 -2.32 -22.63 6.14
C ARG A 116 -1.42 -21.74 7.00
N ASP A 117 -0.21 -22.20 7.31
CA ASP A 117 0.68 -21.49 8.23
C ASP A 117 1.32 -20.26 7.57
N GLN A 118 1.59 -20.33 6.26
CA GLN A 118 2.25 -19.26 5.53
C GLN A 118 1.27 -18.21 4.97
N VAL A 119 0.07 -18.64 4.56
CA VAL A 119 -0.88 -17.81 3.79
C VAL A 119 -2.23 -17.64 4.49
N GLY A 120 -2.61 -18.54 5.39
CA GLY A 120 -3.94 -18.53 6.01
C GLY A 120 -4.28 -17.22 6.70
N THR A 121 -3.43 -16.78 7.63
CA THR A 121 -3.66 -15.55 8.40
C THR A 121 -3.60 -14.29 7.52
N PRO A 122 -2.57 -14.08 6.66
CA PRO A 122 -2.51 -12.91 5.78
C PRO A 122 -3.64 -12.84 4.75
N LEU A 123 -4.10 -13.98 4.22
CA LEU A 123 -5.21 -14.00 3.27
C LEU A 123 -6.54 -13.68 3.93
N LEU A 124 -6.81 -14.26 5.11
CA LEU A 124 -8.02 -13.97 5.87
C LEU A 124 -8.06 -12.51 6.32
N SER A 125 -6.92 -11.94 6.75
CA SER A 125 -6.84 -10.52 7.11
C SER A 125 -7.05 -9.63 5.89
N ALA A 126 -6.53 -9.97 4.71
CA ALA A 126 -6.77 -9.24 3.47
C ALA A 126 -8.25 -9.27 3.03
N LEU A 127 -8.93 -10.42 3.20
CA LEU A 127 -10.37 -10.55 2.91
C LEU A 127 -11.21 -9.72 3.89
N PHE A 128 -10.89 -9.77 5.17
CA PHE A 128 -11.56 -8.94 6.17
C PHE A 128 -11.32 -7.44 5.92
N ALA A 129 -10.08 -7.07 5.59
CA ALA A 129 -9.72 -5.71 5.21
C ALA A 129 -10.46 -5.23 3.95
N LEU A 130 -10.67 -6.12 2.95
CA LEU A 130 -11.50 -5.81 1.79
C LEU A 130 -12.92 -5.44 2.20
N LEU A 131 -13.56 -6.30 2.99
CA LEU A 131 -14.94 -6.10 3.42
C LEU A 131 -15.08 -4.81 4.24
N LEU A 132 -14.17 -4.61 5.20
CA LEU A 132 -14.13 -3.41 6.03
C LEU A 132 -13.91 -2.15 5.17
N GLY A 133 -12.96 -2.18 4.24
CA GLY A 133 -12.68 -1.07 3.33
C GLY A 133 -13.88 -0.69 2.47
N VAL A 134 -14.62 -1.68 1.93
CA VAL A 134 -15.84 -1.44 1.15
C VAL A 134 -16.95 -0.82 2.00
N VAL A 135 -17.20 -1.35 3.21
CA VAL A 135 -18.23 -0.81 4.11
C VAL A 135 -17.89 0.62 4.53
N LEU A 136 -16.66 0.87 4.99
CA LEU A 136 -16.26 2.20 5.46
C LEU A 136 -16.22 3.21 4.32
N SER A 137 -15.77 2.82 3.12
CA SER A 137 -15.76 3.72 1.96
C SER A 137 -17.19 4.09 1.50
N ALA A 138 -18.13 3.15 1.57
CA ALA A 138 -19.54 3.44 1.28
C ALA A 138 -20.14 4.46 2.27
N VAL A 139 -19.71 4.45 3.53
CA VAL A 139 -20.12 5.44 4.55
C VAL A 139 -19.57 6.84 4.25
N ILE A 140 -18.33 6.94 3.75
CA ILE A 140 -17.71 8.23 3.40
C ILE A 140 -18.34 8.81 2.12
N GLY A 141 -18.53 7.97 1.09
CA GLY A 141 -19.20 8.37 -0.15
C GLY A 141 -18.60 7.70 -1.40
N TRP A 142 -19.24 7.94 -2.55
CA TRP A 142 -18.90 7.29 -3.82
C TRP A 142 -17.42 7.46 -4.25
N GLN A 143 -16.83 8.64 -4.02
CA GLN A 143 -15.42 8.86 -4.37
C GLN A 143 -14.48 7.95 -3.55
N ALA A 144 -14.77 7.74 -2.27
CA ALA A 144 -14.02 6.81 -1.43
C ALA A 144 -14.20 5.35 -1.89
N VAL A 145 -15.40 4.98 -2.36
CA VAL A 145 -15.65 3.65 -2.96
C VAL A 145 -14.81 3.47 -4.21
N ALA A 146 -14.82 4.44 -5.13
CA ALA A 146 -14.02 4.39 -6.35
C ALA A 146 -12.50 4.29 -6.06
N LEU A 147 -12.00 5.07 -5.09
CA LEU A 147 -10.59 4.99 -4.65
C LEU A 147 -10.27 3.65 -3.99
N THR A 148 -11.19 3.06 -3.22
CA THR A 148 -11.02 1.74 -2.62
C THR A 148 -10.99 0.64 -3.68
N SER A 149 -11.86 0.72 -4.68
CA SER A 149 -11.82 -0.17 -5.85
C SER A 149 -10.51 -0.01 -6.64
N ALA A 150 -10.01 1.22 -6.80
CA ALA A 150 -8.71 1.47 -7.43
C ALA A 150 -7.55 0.87 -6.62
N ALA A 151 -7.55 1.03 -5.28
CA ALA A 151 -6.55 0.42 -4.41
C ALA A 151 -6.51 -1.11 -4.56
N PHE A 152 -7.70 -1.73 -4.60
CA PHE A 152 -7.81 -3.17 -4.82
C PHE A 152 -7.29 -3.57 -6.21
N ALA A 153 -7.69 -2.86 -7.27
CA ALA A 153 -7.22 -3.11 -8.63
C ALA A 153 -5.69 -3.00 -8.74
N LEU A 154 -5.07 -1.95 -8.17
CA LEU A 154 -3.62 -1.80 -8.14
C LEU A 154 -2.94 -2.92 -7.36
N THR A 155 -3.54 -3.38 -6.26
CA THR A 155 -3.03 -4.53 -5.49
C THR A 155 -3.05 -5.81 -6.32
N GLN A 156 -4.12 -6.07 -7.08
CA GLN A 156 -4.19 -7.22 -7.99
C GLN A 156 -3.15 -7.11 -9.13
N ILE A 157 -2.98 -5.92 -9.72
CA ILE A 157 -1.96 -5.68 -10.75
C ILE A 157 -0.56 -5.92 -10.17
N ALA A 158 -0.29 -5.43 -8.96
CA ALA A 158 1.00 -5.62 -8.28
C ALA A 158 1.29 -7.10 -8.02
N LEU A 159 0.29 -7.86 -7.56
CA LEU A 159 0.40 -9.31 -7.38
C LEU A 159 0.77 -10.00 -8.69
N ILE A 160 0.06 -9.71 -9.78
CA ILE A 160 0.34 -10.28 -11.10
C ILE A 160 1.76 -9.91 -11.55
N LEU A 161 2.18 -8.65 -11.42
CA LEU A 161 3.52 -8.22 -11.82
C LEU A 161 4.62 -8.88 -10.97
N ARG A 162 4.41 -9.04 -9.66
CA ARG A 162 5.35 -9.73 -8.76
C ARG A 162 5.44 -11.22 -9.11
N LEU A 163 4.33 -11.85 -9.45
CA LEU A 163 4.29 -13.22 -10.00
C LEU A 163 5.03 -13.34 -11.33
N HIS A 164 5.27 -12.24 -12.06
CA HIS A 164 6.12 -12.18 -13.25
C HIS A 164 7.53 -11.63 -12.98
N GLY A 165 7.90 -11.36 -11.72
CA GLY A 165 9.24 -10.93 -11.33
C GLY A 165 9.56 -9.50 -11.78
N ARG A 166 8.52 -8.68 -12.00
CA ARG A 166 8.65 -7.27 -12.39
C ARG A 166 8.68 -6.38 -11.15
N ALA A 167 9.31 -5.21 -11.26
CA ALA A 167 9.33 -4.21 -10.21
C ALA A 167 7.93 -3.63 -9.95
N ILE A 168 7.56 -3.51 -8.68
CA ILE A 168 6.23 -3.06 -8.21
C ILE A 168 6.29 -1.83 -7.30
N ASN A 169 7.47 -1.22 -7.12
CA ASN A 169 7.66 -0.14 -6.14
C ASN A 169 6.85 1.11 -6.47
N TRP A 170 6.60 1.39 -7.75
CA TRP A 170 5.72 2.47 -8.17
C TRP A 170 4.25 2.23 -7.76
N LEU A 171 3.75 1.01 -7.92
CA LEU A 171 2.40 0.63 -7.44
C LEU A 171 2.31 0.75 -5.92
N HIS A 172 3.36 0.34 -5.22
CA HIS A 172 3.42 0.49 -3.77
C HIS A 172 3.35 1.97 -3.38
N GLY A 173 4.08 2.86 -4.08
CA GLY A 173 3.99 4.31 -3.85
C GLY A 173 2.60 4.88 -4.08
N PHE A 174 1.88 4.44 -5.12
CA PHE A 174 0.49 4.86 -5.33
C PHE A 174 -0.44 4.39 -4.21
N VAL A 175 -0.33 3.14 -3.76
CA VAL A 175 -1.18 2.60 -2.69
C VAL A 175 -0.82 3.19 -1.33
N ALA A 176 0.46 3.47 -1.08
CA ALA A 176 0.93 4.00 0.21
C ALA A 176 0.79 5.52 0.36
N VAL A 177 0.83 6.28 -0.75
CA VAL A 177 0.85 7.75 -0.72
C VAL A 177 -0.24 8.36 -1.60
N GLY A 178 -0.30 8.01 -2.89
CA GLY A 178 -1.18 8.68 -3.85
C GLY A 178 -2.66 8.51 -3.58
N LEU A 179 -3.11 7.26 -3.41
CA LEU A 179 -4.50 6.97 -3.09
C LEU A 179 -4.88 7.48 -1.70
N PRO A 180 -4.06 7.33 -0.64
CA PRO A 180 -4.36 7.90 0.67
C PRO A 180 -4.49 9.43 0.65
N TRP A 181 -3.61 10.13 -0.07
CA TRP A 181 -3.75 11.58 -0.29
C TRP A 181 -5.06 11.91 -0.97
N SER A 182 -5.36 11.23 -2.08
CA SER A 182 -6.59 11.44 -2.84
C SER A 182 -7.82 11.17 -1.97
N LEU A 183 -7.79 10.16 -1.11
CA LEU A 183 -8.87 9.84 -0.18
C LEU A 183 -9.08 10.94 0.85
N GLY A 184 -8.00 11.46 1.44
CA GLY A 184 -8.07 12.57 2.39
C GLY A 184 -8.71 13.82 1.78
N HIS A 185 -8.41 14.10 0.51
CA HIS A 185 -9.02 15.22 -0.21
C HIS A 185 -10.49 14.94 -0.58
N ALA A 186 -10.75 13.78 -1.18
CA ALA A 186 -12.07 13.33 -1.64
C ALA A 186 -13.11 13.20 -0.51
N ALA A 187 -12.65 13.01 0.73
CA ALA A 187 -13.51 12.93 1.90
C ALA A 187 -14.22 14.26 2.24
N PHE A 188 -13.66 15.40 1.81
CA PHE A 188 -14.17 16.74 2.14
C PHE A 188 -14.46 17.62 0.91
N GLY A 189 -14.02 17.22 -0.28
CA GLY A 189 -14.19 18.02 -1.50
C GLY A 189 -14.12 17.18 -2.77
N GLN A 190 -14.33 17.82 -3.92
CA GLN A 190 -14.12 17.18 -5.22
C GLN A 190 -12.64 17.14 -5.55
N LEU A 191 -12.14 15.99 -6.01
CA LEU A 191 -10.77 15.85 -6.48
C LEU A 191 -10.43 16.85 -7.58
N THR A 192 -9.53 17.78 -7.26
CA THR A 192 -8.98 18.72 -8.23
C THR A 192 -7.80 18.08 -8.98
N LEU A 193 -7.57 18.51 -10.23
CA LEU A 193 -6.43 18.03 -11.03
C LEU A 193 -5.09 18.26 -10.31
N LEU A 194 -4.99 19.39 -9.60
CA LEU A 194 -3.78 19.79 -8.89
C LEU A 194 -3.46 18.84 -7.74
N THR A 195 -4.46 18.51 -6.91
CA THR A 195 -4.26 17.56 -5.80
C THR A 195 -3.97 16.14 -6.28
N ALA A 196 -4.60 15.71 -7.38
CA ALA A 196 -4.29 14.44 -8.03
C ALA A 196 -2.84 14.42 -8.58
N LEU A 197 -2.38 15.52 -9.20
CA LEU A 197 -1.01 15.66 -9.67
C LEU A 197 -0.01 15.59 -8.51
N SER A 198 -0.28 16.29 -7.41
CA SER A 198 0.58 16.26 -6.22
C SER A 198 0.64 14.88 -5.57
N ALA A 199 -0.50 14.19 -5.47
CA ALA A 199 -0.56 12.81 -5.02
C ALA A 199 0.29 11.87 -5.89
N ALA A 200 0.22 12.03 -7.22
CA ALA A 200 1.04 11.24 -8.16
C ALA A 200 2.53 11.55 -8.00
N ILE A 201 2.92 12.82 -7.93
CA ILE A 201 4.32 13.24 -7.74
C ILE A 201 4.91 12.61 -6.48
N PHE A 202 4.23 12.72 -5.33
CA PHE A 202 4.73 12.15 -4.08
C PHE A 202 4.70 10.61 -4.06
N SER A 203 3.78 9.98 -4.80
CA SER A 203 3.81 8.53 -5.03
C SER A 203 5.09 8.09 -5.73
N PHE A 204 5.51 8.81 -6.77
CA PHE A 204 6.77 8.54 -7.46
C PHE A 204 7.99 8.86 -6.60
N THR A 205 7.96 9.93 -5.79
CA THR A 205 9.03 10.20 -4.83
C THR A 205 9.19 9.05 -3.84
N TYR A 206 8.09 8.54 -3.29
CA TYR A 206 8.12 7.42 -2.36
C TYR A 206 8.56 6.11 -3.02
N ALA A 207 8.10 5.84 -4.24
CA ALA A 207 8.56 4.70 -5.03
C ALA A 207 10.07 4.74 -5.28
N ALA A 208 10.60 5.90 -5.66
CA ALA A 208 12.04 6.08 -5.84
C ALA A 208 12.82 5.93 -4.52
N LEU A 209 12.21 6.24 -3.37
CA LEU A 209 12.78 6.00 -2.05
C LEU A 209 12.80 4.51 -1.70
N LEU A 210 11.77 3.75 -2.07
CA LEU A 210 11.74 2.30 -1.94
C LEU A 210 12.83 1.63 -2.79
N ASP A 211 13.03 2.09 -4.03
CA ASP A 211 14.09 1.59 -4.92
C ASP A 211 15.48 1.71 -4.26
N LEU A 212 15.75 2.79 -3.53
CA LEU A 212 17.02 2.98 -2.80
C LEU A 212 17.27 1.95 -1.70
N THR A 213 16.21 1.34 -1.16
CA THR A 213 16.33 0.30 -0.13
C THR A 213 16.61 -1.08 -0.70
N GLN A 214 16.29 -1.31 -1.98
CA GLN A 214 16.37 -2.61 -2.62
C GLN A 214 17.56 -2.75 -3.58
N ASP A 215 18.07 -1.65 -4.14
CA ASP A 215 19.04 -1.71 -5.24
C ASP A 215 20.30 -0.86 -5.03
N ALA A 216 21.46 -1.41 -5.39
CA ALA A 216 22.77 -0.84 -5.05
C ALA A 216 23.32 0.18 -6.08
N ALA A 217 22.57 0.52 -7.13
CA ALA A 217 23.05 1.39 -8.20
C ALA A 217 22.06 2.48 -8.64
N ALA A 218 20.94 2.66 -7.95
CA ALA A 218 19.93 3.62 -8.38
C ALA A 218 20.47 5.08 -8.35
N PRO A 219 20.48 5.81 -9.49
CA PRO A 219 20.84 7.23 -9.52
C PRO A 219 19.84 8.05 -8.69
N ARG A 220 20.14 9.33 -8.43
CA ARG A 220 19.33 10.29 -7.63
C ARG A 220 17.94 10.62 -8.24
N ARG A 221 17.23 9.63 -8.80
CA ARG A 221 15.90 9.72 -9.42
C ARG A 221 14.83 10.23 -8.47
N TRP A 222 15.00 10.02 -7.16
CA TRP A 222 14.11 10.52 -6.11
C TRP A 222 13.99 12.06 -6.08
N LEU A 223 14.95 12.78 -6.65
CA LEU A 223 14.89 14.24 -6.77
C LEU A 223 13.93 14.72 -7.87
N LEU A 224 13.80 13.97 -8.97
CA LEU A 224 13.07 14.44 -10.15
C LEU A 224 11.60 14.79 -9.85
N PRO A 225 10.81 13.92 -9.19
CA PRO A 225 9.42 14.28 -8.90
C PRO A 225 9.32 15.48 -7.95
N GLN A 226 10.25 15.64 -7.01
CA GLN A 226 10.23 16.78 -6.10
C GLN A 226 10.58 18.10 -6.81
N ILE A 227 11.48 18.09 -7.80
CA ILE A 227 11.73 19.26 -8.66
C ILE A 227 10.47 19.62 -9.45
N VAL A 228 9.73 18.62 -9.95
CA VAL A 228 8.43 18.87 -10.61
C VAL A 228 7.45 19.54 -9.65
N MET A 229 7.39 19.12 -8.37
CA MET A 229 6.56 19.80 -7.37
C MET A 229 6.96 21.27 -7.18
N VAL A 230 8.26 21.58 -7.16
CA VAL A 230 8.74 22.97 -7.09
C VAL A 230 8.23 23.78 -8.28
N VAL A 231 8.31 23.23 -9.50
CA VAL A 231 7.81 23.90 -10.72
C VAL A 231 6.29 24.15 -10.62
N VAL A 232 5.53 23.17 -10.12
CA VAL A 232 4.08 23.33 -9.89
C VAL A 232 3.82 24.49 -8.91
N LEU A 233 4.53 24.54 -7.78
CA LEU A 233 4.36 25.60 -6.78
C LEU A 233 4.78 26.99 -7.30
N ILE A 234 5.79 27.07 -8.18
CA ILE A 234 6.15 28.30 -8.89
C ILE A 234 5.00 28.74 -9.80
N GLY A 235 4.41 27.81 -10.56
CA GLY A 235 3.26 28.09 -11.43
C GLY A 235 2.04 28.60 -10.66
N LEU A 236 1.86 28.14 -9.42
CA LEU A 236 0.81 28.61 -8.50
C LEU A 236 1.14 29.92 -7.79
N GLN A 237 2.32 30.51 -8.05
CA GLN A 237 2.78 31.75 -7.43
C GLN A 237 2.83 31.66 -5.90
N GLN A 238 3.31 30.54 -5.35
CA GLN A 238 3.43 30.29 -3.91
C GLN A 238 4.91 30.39 -3.45
N PRO A 239 5.51 31.59 -3.38
CA PRO A 239 6.95 31.75 -3.19
C PRO A 239 7.45 31.18 -1.85
N ILE A 240 6.63 31.29 -0.80
CA ILE A 240 6.97 30.77 0.54
C ILE A 240 7.08 29.24 0.50
N ALA A 241 6.11 28.56 -0.13
CA ALA A 241 6.12 27.11 -0.26
C ALA A 241 7.30 26.65 -1.14
N VAL A 242 7.59 27.36 -2.23
CA VAL A 242 8.74 27.10 -3.11
C VAL A 242 10.06 27.14 -2.33
N VAL A 243 10.33 28.22 -1.59
CA VAL A 243 11.57 28.37 -0.81
C VAL A 243 11.69 27.29 0.26
N ALA A 244 10.59 26.99 0.96
CA ALA A 244 10.57 25.93 1.97
C ALA A 244 10.88 24.55 1.34
N VAL A 245 10.20 24.18 0.25
CA VAL A 245 10.46 22.92 -0.45
C VAL A 245 11.90 22.84 -0.96
N ILE A 246 12.43 23.88 -1.61
CA ILE A 246 13.83 23.90 -2.07
C ILE A 246 14.81 23.71 -0.91
N THR A 247 14.56 24.35 0.23
CA THR A 247 15.41 24.21 1.42
C THR A 247 15.40 22.76 1.94
N LEU A 248 14.22 22.12 1.99
CA LEU A 248 14.08 20.71 2.40
C LEU A 248 14.78 19.77 1.39
N LEU A 249 14.66 20.03 0.08
CA LEU A 249 15.35 19.24 -0.96
C LEU A 249 16.87 19.39 -0.84
N ALA A 250 17.37 20.60 -0.59
CA ALA A 250 18.80 20.84 -0.41
C ALA A 250 19.33 20.08 0.81
N ALA A 251 18.59 20.11 1.93
CA ALA A 251 18.92 19.32 3.12
C ALA A 251 18.92 17.82 2.83
N GLN A 252 17.93 17.29 2.10
CA GLN A 252 17.92 15.88 1.67
C GLN A 252 19.10 15.55 0.76
N ALA A 253 19.44 16.43 -0.19
CA ALA A 253 20.54 16.20 -1.13
C ALA A 253 21.90 16.18 -0.42
N LEU A 254 22.10 17.05 0.58
CA LEU A 254 23.28 17.03 1.46
C LEU A 254 23.30 15.78 2.34
N LEU A 255 22.15 15.35 2.88
CA LEU A 255 22.08 14.13 3.67
C LEU A 255 22.48 12.89 2.83
N ALA A 256 22.08 12.88 1.56
CA ALA A 256 22.36 11.79 0.63
C ALA A 256 23.85 11.65 0.28
N THR A 257 24.69 12.68 0.48
CA THR A 257 26.14 12.59 0.23
C THR A 257 26.90 11.99 1.41
N VAL A 258 26.37 12.14 2.64
CA VAL A 258 27.07 11.76 3.87
C VAL A 258 26.61 10.40 4.40
N MET A 259 25.36 9.99 4.13
CA MET A 259 24.77 8.83 4.79
C MET A 259 24.72 7.56 3.91
N PRO A 260 24.87 6.38 4.52
CA PRO A 260 24.54 5.11 3.86
C PRO A 260 23.09 5.08 3.40
N ARG A 261 22.80 4.33 2.32
CA ARG A 261 21.50 4.38 1.63
C ARG A 261 20.29 4.04 2.50
N LEU A 262 20.39 3.01 3.35
CA LEU A 262 19.28 2.60 4.22
C LEU A 262 19.00 3.65 5.31
N ASP A 263 20.05 4.21 5.90
CA ASP A 263 19.93 5.27 6.91
C ASP A 263 19.43 6.58 6.29
N PHE A 264 19.93 6.90 5.09
CA PHE A 264 19.41 8.00 4.28
C PHE A 264 17.92 7.80 4.01
N ALA A 265 17.51 6.63 3.51
CA ALA A 265 16.12 6.38 3.16
C ALA A 265 15.18 6.57 4.36
N ARG A 266 15.57 6.10 5.55
CA ARG A 266 14.80 6.27 6.80
C ARG A 266 14.73 7.73 7.25
N LYS A 267 15.84 8.48 7.18
CA LYS A 267 15.86 9.90 7.58
C LYS A 267 15.19 10.81 6.55
N ALA A 268 15.32 10.51 5.27
CA ALA A 268 14.70 11.23 4.16
C ALA A 268 13.17 11.23 4.26
N GLN A 269 12.57 10.27 4.96
CA GLN A 269 11.12 10.22 5.16
C GLN A 269 10.59 11.40 5.96
N TRP A 270 11.28 11.80 7.03
CA TRP A 270 10.86 12.96 7.82
C TRP A 270 10.86 14.22 6.97
N TRP A 271 11.91 14.39 6.15
CA TRP A 271 11.98 15.47 5.18
C TRP A 271 10.88 15.39 4.12
N LEU A 272 10.57 14.20 3.62
CA LEU A 272 9.50 13.97 2.65
C LEU A 272 8.12 14.30 3.26
N MET A 273 7.86 13.92 4.51
CA MET A 273 6.65 14.28 5.25
C MET A 273 6.47 15.79 5.35
N LEU A 274 7.56 16.50 5.68
CA LEU A 274 7.55 17.97 5.73
C LEU A 274 7.30 18.58 4.35
N THR A 275 7.96 18.07 3.30
CA THR A 275 7.73 18.53 1.92
C THR A 275 6.29 18.31 1.48
N MET A 276 5.69 17.16 1.82
CA MET A 276 4.29 16.86 1.57
C MET A 276 3.36 17.85 2.28
N LEU A 277 3.63 18.15 3.55
CA LEU A 277 2.84 19.09 4.33
C LEU A 277 2.93 20.52 3.77
N VAL A 278 4.13 20.98 3.44
CA VAL A 278 4.35 22.30 2.83
C VAL A 278 3.64 22.40 1.49
N ALA A 279 3.73 21.36 0.65
CA ALA A 279 3.02 21.31 -0.61
C ALA A 279 1.49 21.34 -0.40
N ALA A 280 0.96 20.54 0.54
CA ALA A 280 -0.46 20.54 0.87
C ALA A 280 -0.97 21.92 1.30
N LEU A 281 -0.19 22.64 2.12
CA LEU A 281 -0.51 24.00 2.55
C LEU A 281 -0.45 25.03 1.41
N GLY A 282 0.49 24.87 0.47
CA GLY A 282 0.60 25.77 -0.69
C GLY A 282 -0.46 25.54 -1.76
N ILE A 283 -1.10 24.37 -1.78
CA ILE A 283 -2.13 24.00 -2.76
C ILE A 283 -3.54 24.44 -2.34
N ARG A 284 -3.76 24.50 -1.03
CA ARG A 284 -5.04 24.95 -0.45
C ARG A 284 -5.40 26.36 -0.91
#